data_AF-A0A8S1QJR9-F1
#
_entry.id   AF-A0A8S1QJR9-F1
#
_cell.length_a   1.000
_cell.length_b   1.000
_cell.length_c   1.000
_cell.angle_alpha   90.00
_cell.angle_beta   90.00
_cell.angle_gamma   90.00
#
_symmetry.space_group_name_H-M   'P 1'
#
loop_
_entity.id
_entity.type
_entity.pdbx_description
1 polymer ?
#
loop_
_entity_poly.entity_id
_entity_poly.type
_entity_poly.pdbx_seq_one_letter_code
_entity_poly.pdbx_strand_id
1 'polypeptide(L)'
;MINHLASTCEYLHHLKDGQCFHDDLFPLTLYNSLGYLLIILILGLSTVGGLGGGIEKIPILIVMLNFSQSKATLYVYVLTFGTNLVNFLMLIYQKHPLADKQIIDYELSLILLPTALFGSAFGNILHQILPDIFLISILIVFFSIFVPKLYNKAKQNREQEMLTDNKQKMIINQEITNLIAEQYKCEDQQIIPLYKFLLLLIIFMIVQCVLMIRGGKKQQSFIGIQYCSDVYWITTGMIIVVLLLISYGIKYHLGRETKTKIEIGYFNEKVDFNFIESRFFMIVWISGFLGGIMGGMTGVGAGAIIVSILILQNVNSRVASATGGFQKLFISLFTTILSYQQGDLDKNEILFFFILGLFSGLLIAGPMYYYLELNPKQNYLVIYLVCIFLIISAISGAIYLLKEIVIMDRWNKMIQTHTFC
;
A
#
# COMPACT_ATOMS: atom_id res chain seq x y z
N MET A 1 15.55 -15.50 50.99
CA MET A 1 14.98 -16.59 50.17
C MET A 1 14.68 -16.01 48.78
N ILE A 2 15.74 -15.60 48.09
CA ILE A 2 15.76 -15.06 46.72
C ILE A 2 16.32 -16.20 45.90
N ASN A 3 15.56 -16.76 44.95
CA ASN A 3 16.00 -17.57 43.79
C ASN A 3 14.84 -18.44 43.27
N HIS A 4 13.89 -17.88 42.50
CA HIS A 4 13.03 -18.71 41.63
C HIS A 4 12.32 -18.00 40.45
N LEU A 5 12.74 -16.79 40.02
CA LEU A 5 11.99 -16.02 39.00
C LEU A 5 12.82 -15.45 37.84
N ALA A 6 13.89 -16.12 37.40
CA ALA A 6 14.66 -15.70 36.23
C ALA A 6 15.15 -16.90 35.41
N SER A 7 14.26 -17.64 34.72
CA SER A 7 14.71 -18.72 33.85
C SER A 7 13.77 -19.15 32.71
N THR A 8 12.78 -18.35 32.32
CA THR A 8 11.93 -18.69 31.15
C THR A 8 11.63 -17.45 30.31
N CYS A 9 12.23 -17.36 29.14
CA CYS A 9 11.80 -16.43 28.09
C CYS A 9 10.43 -16.86 27.54
N GLU A 10 9.69 -15.92 26.94
CA GLU A 10 8.46 -16.26 26.19
C GLU A 10 8.78 -17.27 25.05
N TYR A 11 7.78 -18.04 24.60
CA TYR A 11 7.92 -19.00 23.50
C TYR A 11 8.61 -18.38 22.27
N LEU A 12 9.42 -19.14 21.51
CA LEU A 12 10.23 -18.63 20.39
C LEU A 12 11.30 -17.56 20.77
N HIS A 13 11.65 -17.43 22.06
CA HIS A 13 12.80 -16.65 22.50
C HIS A 13 13.77 -17.51 23.30
N HIS A 14 15.07 -17.30 23.08
CA HIS A 14 16.15 -17.91 23.83
C HIS A 14 16.87 -16.88 24.70
N LEU A 15 17.36 -17.34 25.86
CA LEU A 15 18.08 -16.50 26.81
C LEU A 15 19.55 -16.40 26.41
N LYS A 16 20.05 -15.18 26.18
CA LYS A 16 21.47 -14.89 25.96
C LYS A 16 21.87 -13.69 26.82
N ASP A 17 22.88 -13.88 27.67
CA ASP A 17 23.41 -12.85 28.58
C ASP A 17 22.33 -12.17 29.47
N GLY A 18 21.34 -12.96 29.92
CA GLY A 18 20.25 -12.45 30.78
C GLY A 18 19.17 -11.64 30.05
N GLN A 19 19.24 -11.54 28.72
CA GLN A 19 18.21 -10.94 27.87
C GLN A 19 17.58 -12.01 26.95
N CYS A 20 16.29 -11.87 26.66
CA CYS A 20 15.57 -12.78 25.77
C CYS A 20 15.67 -12.28 24.33
N PHE A 21 16.26 -13.09 23.44
CA PHE A 21 16.35 -12.84 22.01
C PHE A 21 15.39 -13.76 21.27
N HIS A 22 14.79 -13.28 20.19
CA HIS A 22 13.96 -14.12 19.34
C HIS A 22 14.80 -15.21 18.67
N ASP A 23 14.24 -16.40 18.51
CA ASP A 23 14.90 -17.52 17.82
C ASP A 23 15.24 -17.16 16.37
N ASP A 24 16.34 -17.74 15.88
CA ASP A 24 16.78 -17.57 14.51
C ASP A 24 15.70 -18.05 13.52
N LEU A 25 15.64 -17.43 12.34
CA LEU A 25 14.71 -17.78 11.25
C LEU A 25 14.80 -19.26 10.83
N PHE A 26 15.96 -19.87 11.06
CA PHE A 26 16.25 -21.27 10.75
C PHE A 26 16.77 -21.98 12.01
N PRO A 27 16.45 -23.28 12.19
CA PRO A 27 15.72 -24.18 11.30
C PRO A 27 14.19 -23.98 11.35
N LEU A 28 13.53 -24.21 10.20
CA LEU A 28 12.07 -24.10 10.09
C LEU A 28 11.38 -25.29 10.77
N THR A 29 10.72 -25.05 11.90
CA THR A 29 9.82 -26.04 12.51
C THR A 29 8.55 -26.20 11.68
N LEU A 30 7.84 -27.33 11.84
CA LEU A 30 6.54 -27.55 11.17
C LEU A 30 5.54 -26.44 11.49
N TYR A 31 5.53 -25.99 12.75
CA TYR A 31 4.64 -24.93 13.22
C TYR A 31 4.95 -23.58 12.56
N ASN A 32 6.23 -23.18 12.52
CA ASN A 32 6.64 -21.93 11.87
C ASN A 32 6.32 -21.96 10.36
N SER A 33 6.51 -23.13 9.73
CA SER A 33 6.22 -23.35 8.31
C SER A 33 4.72 -23.16 7.99
N LEU A 34 3.82 -23.63 8.88
CA LEU A 34 2.38 -23.39 8.74
C LEU A 34 2.03 -21.90 8.85
N GLY A 35 2.67 -21.18 9.78
CA GLY A 35 2.51 -19.72 9.91
C GLY A 35 2.91 -18.98 8.63
N TYR A 36 4.07 -19.29 8.06
CA TYR A 36 4.52 -18.70 6.79
C TYR A 36 3.62 -19.07 5.61
N LEU A 37 3.11 -20.30 5.55
CA LEU A 37 2.16 -20.71 4.51
C LEU A 37 0.85 -19.91 4.56
N LEU A 38 0.30 -19.67 5.75
CA LEU A 38 -0.89 -18.83 5.92
C LEU A 38 -0.65 -17.38 5.47
N ILE A 39 0.53 -16.82 5.78
CA ILE A 39 0.94 -15.49 5.32
C ILE A 39 0.95 -15.44 3.79
N ILE A 40 1.55 -16.45 3.12
CA ILE A 40 1.60 -16.54 1.65
C ILE A 40 0.19 -16.53 1.05
N LEU A 41 -0.73 -17.32 1.60
CA LEU A 41 -2.12 -17.43 1.11
C LEU A 41 -2.87 -16.09 1.24
N ILE A 42 -2.84 -15.50 2.42
CA ILE A 42 -3.54 -14.24 2.72
C ILE A 42 -2.93 -13.08 1.91
N LEU A 43 -1.61 -13.05 1.77
CA LEU A 43 -0.90 -12.03 0.99
C LEU A 43 -1.20 -12.09 -0.50
N GLY A 44 -1.30 -13.28 -1.08
CA GLY A 44 -1.59 -13.40 -2.50
C GLY A 44 -3.02 -12.97 -2.82
N LEU A 45 -3.99 -13.46 -2.04
CA LEU A 45 -5.40 -13.13 -2.22
C LEU A 45 -5.69 -11.64 -1.98
N SER A 46 -5.08 -11.04 -0.94
CA SER A 46 -5.23 -9.60 -0.68
C SER A 46 -4.61 -8.75 -1.78
N THR A 47 -3.54 -9.22 -2.43
CA THR A 47 -2.88 -8.48 -3.53
C THR A 47 -3.78 -8.33 -4.75
N VAL A 48 -4.63 -9.31 -5.06
CA VAL A 48 -5.58 -9.25 -6.18
C VAL A 48 -6.62 -8.14 -6.00
N GLY A 49 -6.99 -7.85 -4.75
CA GLY A 49 -7.82 -6.69 -4.41
C GLY A 49 -7.08 -5.35 -4.41
N GLY A 50 -5.78 -5.32 -4.71
CA GLY A 50 -4.95 -4.14 -4.56
C GLY A 50 -4.71 -3.78 -3.08
N LEU A 51 -5.04 -4.71 -2.17
CA LEU A 51 -4.91 -4.58 -0.72
C LEU A 51 -3.57 -5.07 -0.19
N GLY A 52 -2.98 -6.10 -0.81
CA GLY A 52 -1.59 -6.60 -0.77
C GLY A 52 -0.65 -6.40 0.43
N GLY A 53 -1.08 -5.89 1.58
CA GLY A 53 -0.21 -5.42 2.65
C GLY A 53 -0.98 -4.93 3.87
N GLY A 54 -2.09 -5.56 4.25
CA GLY A 54 -2.88 -5.15 5.40
C GLY A 54 -2.42 -5.74 6.75
N ILE A 55 -3.06 -5.28 7.84
CA ILE A 55 -2.82 -5.73 9.23
C ILE A 55 -3.07 -7.23 9.40
N GLU A 56 -3.83 -7.88 8.52
CA GLU A 56 -4.24 -9.27 8.68
C GLU A 56 -3.05 -10.26 8.85
N LYS A 57 -1.85 -9.90 8.38
CA LYS A 57 -0.62 -10.70 8.56
C LYS A 57 0.06 -10.48 9.91
N ILE A 58 -0.13 -9.29 10.50
CA ILE A 58 0.54 -8.87 11.73
C ILE A 58 0.19 -9.80 12.90
N PRO A 59 -1.08 -10.16 13.18
CA PRO A 59 -1.35 -11.11 14.25
C PRO A 59 -0.85 -12.52 13.94
N ILE A 60 -0.65 -12.93 12.69
CA ILE A 60 0.00 -14.22 12.41
C ILE A 60 1.46 -14.15 12.86
N LEU A 61 2.16 -13.07 12.48
CA LEU A 61 3.54 -12.82 12.90
C LEU A 61 3.68 -12.69 14.43
N ILE A 62 2.72 -12.06 15.10
CA ILE A 62 2.78 -11.88 16.56
C ILE A 62 2.28 -13.12 17.32
N VAL A 63 1.17 -13.74 16.92
CA VAL A 63 0.54 -14.82 17.71
C VAL A 63 1.19 -16.16 17.42
N MET A 64 1.44 -16.49 16.14
CA MET A 64 2.03 -17.79 15.78
C MET A 64 3.55 -17.73 15.83
N LEU A 65 4.16 -16.63 15.36
CA LEU A 65 5.61 -16.55 15.22
C LEU A 65 6.28 -15.75 16.34
N ASN A 66 5.51 -15.25 17.32
CA ASN A 66 5.96 -14.47 18.48
C ASN A 66 6.90 -13.28 18.18
N PHE A 67 6.78 -12.67 17.00
CA PHE A 67 7.48 -11.42 16.72
C PHE A 67 6.86 -10.24 17.47
N SER A 68 7.69 -9.26 17.84
CA SER A 68 7.19 -7.98 18.36
C SER A 68 6.38 -7.23 17.31
N GLN A 69 5.41 -6.40 17.72
CA GLN A 69 4.58 -5.63 16.79
C GLN A 69 5.43 -4.79 15.83
N SER A 70 6.46 -4.10 16.34
CA SER A 70 7.35 -3.28 15.51
C SER A 70 8.06 -4.13 14.45
N LYS A 71 8.68 -5.27 14.82
CA LYS A 71 9.34 -6.16 13.84
C LYS A 71 8.35 -6.78 12.85
N ALA A 72 7.18 -7.20 13.32
CA ALA A 72 6.13 -7.76 12.46
C ALA A 72 5.67 -6.76 11.38
N THR A 73 5.44 -5.50 11.75
CA THR A 73 5.10 -4.43 10.79
C THR A 73 6.20 -4.24 9.75
N LEU A 74 7.47 -4.28 10.16
CA LEU A 74 8.61 -4.16 9.25
C LEU A 74 8.70 -5.32 8.26
N TYR A 75 8.50 -6.56 8.72
CA TYR A 75 8.47 -7.73 7.84
C TYR A 75 7.30 -7.69 6.84
N VAL A 76 6.14 -7.14 7.24
CA VAL A 76 5.00 -6.95 6.33
C VAL A 76 5.36 -6.01 5.18
N TYR A 77 6.15 -4.96 5.40
CA TYR A 77 6.61 -4.10 4.29
C TYR A 77 7.46 -4.88 3.28
N VAL A 78 8.39 -5.73 3.76
CA VAL A 78 9.26 -6.54 2.89
C VAL A 78 8.45 -7.59 2.11
N LEU A 79 7.55 -8.29 2.79
CA LEU A 79 6.62 -9.25 2.18
C LEU A 79 5.79 -8.59 1.06
N THR A 80 5.21 -7.44 1.38
CA THR A 80 4.39 -6.62 0.46
C THR A 80 5.22 -6.17 -0.74
N PHE A 81 6.48 -5.79 -0.54
CA PHE A 81 7.38 -5.41 -1.63
C PHE A 81 7.60 -6.57 -2.62
N GLY A 82 7.95 -7.76 -2.12
CA GLY A 82 8.12 -8.94 -2.96
C GLY A 82 6.86 -9.29 -3.75
N THR A 83 5.71 -9.35 -3.08
CA THR A 83 4.45 -9.72 -3.74
C THR A 83 4.01 -8.69 -4.78
N ASN A 84 4.13 -7.39 -4.47
CA ASN A 84 3.71 -6.34 -5.41
C ASN A 84 4.69 -6.18 -6.58
N LEU A 85 5.94 -6.63 -6.46
CA LEU A 85 6.86 -6.69 -7.60
C LEU A 85 6.37 -7.71 -8.63
N VAL A 86 6.03 -8.92 -8.19
CA VAL A 86 5.45 -9.95 -9.06
C VAL A 86 4.11 -9.48 -9.63
N ASN A 87 3.26 -8.89 -8.78
CA ASN A 87 1.98 -8.32 -9.19
C ASN A 87 2.14 -7.29 -10.30
N PHE A 88 3.08 -6.35 -10.16
CA PHE A 88 3.39 -5.36 -11.18
C PHE A 88 3.82 -6.01 -12.49
N LEU A 89 4.74 -6.98 -12.44
CA LEU A 89 5.21 -7.70 -13.63
C LEU A 89 4.09 -8.46 -14.35
N MET A 90 3.07 -8.93 -13.64
CA MET A 90 1.89 -9.55 -14.23
C MET A 90 0.93 -8.51 -14.83
N LEU A 91 0.66 -7.44 -14.09
CA LEU A 91 -0.31 -6.40 -14.47
C LEU A 91 0.18 -5.50 -15.60
N ILE A 92 1.50 -5.38 -15.81
CA ILE A 92 2.07 -4.50 -16.84
C ILE A 92 1.63 -4.86 -18.26
N TYR A 93 1.27 -6.13 -18.49
CA TYR A 93 0.79 -6.63 -19.78
C TYR A 93 -0.74 -6.68 -19.88
N GLN A 94 -1.45 -6.36 -18.79
CA GLN A 94 -2.90 -6.42 -18.77
C GLN A 94 -3.52 -5.14 -19.32
N LYS A 95 -4.55 -5.33 -20.15
CA LYS A 95 -5.31 -4.25 -20.80
C LYS A 95 -6.49 -3.80 -19.95
N HIS A 96 -6.85 -2.54 -20.12
CA HIS A 96 -8.00 -1.90 -19.51
C HIS A 96 -9.30 -2.59 -19.98
N PRO A 97 -10.28 -2.83 -19.09
CA PRO A 97 -11.48 -3.59 -19.44
C PRO A 97 -12.41 -2.89 -20.45
N LEU A 98 -12.32 -1.56 -20.56
CA LEU A 98 -13.21 -0.73 -21.40
C LEU A 98 -12.49 0.00 -22.54
N ALA A 99 -11.18 -0.14 -22.69
CA ALA A 99 -10.38 0.60 -23.68
C ALA A 99 -9.09 -0.14 -24.02
N ASP A 100 -8.52 0.11 -25.19
CA ASP A 100 -7.21 -0.44 -25.57
C ASP A 100 -6.05 0.39 -24.97
N LYS A 101 -6.04 0.47 -23.64
CA LYS A 101 -4.98 1.08 -22.83
C LYS A 101 -4.51 0.12 -21.74
N GLN A 102 -3.43 0.42 -21.04
CA GLN A 102 -2.98 -0.43 -19.93
C GLN A 102 -3.89 -0.34 -18.70
N ILE A 103 -3.93 -1.40 -17.90
CA ILE A 103 -4.75 -1.45 -16.68
C ILE A 103 -4.21 -0.55 -15.55
N ILE A 104 -2.89 -0.34 -15.50
CA ILE A 104 -2.25 0.54 -14.51
C ILE A 104 -2.41 1.97 -14.99
N ASP A 105 -3.09 2.79 -14.19
CA ASP A 105 -3.25 4.20 -14.52
C ASP A 105 -2.07 5.02 -13.98
N TYR A 106 -1.20 5.45 -14.88
CA TYR A 106 -0.01 6.22 -14.53
C TYR A 106 -0.34 7.69 -14.18
N GLU A 107 -1.46 8.23 -14.66
CA GLU A 107 -1.90 9.61 -14.37
C GLU A 107 -2.39 9.74 -12.93
N LEU A 108 -3.24 8.81 -12.48
CA LEU A 108 -3.60 8.66 -11.07
C LEU A 108 -2.36 8.37 -10.22
N SER A 109 -1.45 7.54 -10.71
CA SER A 109 -0.24 7.19 -10.00
C SER A 109 0.67 8.39 -9.71
N LEU A 110 0.75 9.35 -10.64
CA LEU A 110 1.53 10.58 -10.47
C LEU A 110 0.98 11.43 -9.31
N ILE A 111 -0.33 11.43 -9.09
CA ILE A 111 -0.95 12.16 -7.97
C ILE A 111 -0.74 11.39 -6.65
N LEU A 112 -0.92 10.07 -6.69
CA LEU A 112 -0.93 9.21 -5.51
C LEU A 112 0.46 8.98 -4.90
N LEU A 113 1.49 8.79 -5.73
CA LEU A 113 2.82 8.42 -5.23
C LEU A 113 3.46 9.49 -4.33
N PRO A 114 3.63 10.76 -4.76
CA PRO A 114 4.26 11.78 -3.92
C PRO A 114 3.49 12.02 -2.61
N THR A 115 2.17 12.00 -2.68
CA THR A 115 1.30 12.21 -1.50
C THR A 115 1.34 11.03 -0.54
N ALA A 116 1.38 9.80 -1.05
CA ALA A 116 1.49 8.61 -0.24
C ALA A 116 2.88 8.46 0.41
N LEU A 117 3.97 8.80 -0.29
CA LEU A 117 5.31 8.84 0.29
C LEU A 117 5.39 9.90 1.41
N PHE A 118 4.81 11.08 1.18
CA PHE A 118 4.71 12.11 2.21
C PHE A 118 3.94 11.61 3.44
N GLY A 119 2.75 11.09 3.19
CA GLY A 119 1.88 10.54 4.23
C GLY A 119 2.58 9.44 5.01
N SER A 120 3.31 8.54 4.34
CA SER A 120 4.03 7.44 4.99
C SER A 120 5.16 7.94 5.87
N ALA A 121 5.95 8.93 5.42
CA ALA A 121 6.98 9.54 6.25
C ALA A 121 6.39 10.20 7.51
N PHE A 122 5.26 10.91 7.38
CA PHE A 122 4.54 11.50 8.50
C PHE A 122 3.92 10.44 9.42
N GLY A 123 3.33 9.40 8.84
CA GLY A 123 2.74 8.27 9.56
C GLY A 123 3.77 7.51 10.39
N ASN A 124 5.00 7.34 9.89
CA ASN A 124 6.09 6.74 10.66
C ASN A 124 6.50 7.60 11.87
N ILE A 125 6.46 8.93 11.76
CA ILE A 125 6.69 9.82 12.90
C ILE A 125 5.57 9.64 13.93
N LEU A 126 4.31 9.60 13.49
CA LEU A 126 3.15 9.34 14.35
C LEU A 126 3.23 7.96 15.02
N HIS A 127 3.67 6.92 14.31
CA HIS A 127 3.89 5.58 14.86
C HIS A 127 4.86 5.59 16.04
N GLN A 128 5.89 6.42 15.99
CA GLN A 128 6.89 6.53 17.06
C GLN A 128 6.42 7.37 18.26
N ILE A 129 5.33 8.13 18.13
CA ILE A 129 4.82 9.02 19.19
C ILE A 129 3.57 8.43 19.85
N LEU A 130 2.66 7.91 19.02
CA LEU A 130 1.35 7.47 19.45
C LEU A 130 1.42 6.06 20.04
N PRO A 131 0.68 5.80 21.13
CA PRO A 131 0.56 4.44 21.65
C PRO A 131 -0.18 3.51 20.68
N ASP A 132 0.19 2.23 20.69
CA ASP A 132 -0.34 1.21 19.75
C ASP A 132 -1.88 1.13 19.73
N ILE A 133 -2.51 1.32 20.90
CA ILE A 133 -3.97 1.30 21.01
C ILE A 133 -4.64 2.37 20.13
N PHE A 134 -4.04 3.56 20.02
CA PHE A 134 -4.58 4.63 19.18
C PHE A 134 -4.45 4.30 17.69
N LEU A 135 -3.31 3.72 17.29
CA LEU A 135 -3.02 3.34 15.92
C LEU A 135 -4.00 2.26 15.40
N ILE A 136 -4.30 1.26 16.22
CA ILE A 136 -5.24 0.21 15.85
C ILE A 136 -6.70 0.72 15.91
N SER A 137 -7.03 1.54 16.91
CA SER A 137 -8.39 2.09 17.04
C SER A 137 -8.78 2.98 15.86
N ILE A 138 -7.88 3.89 15.42
CA ILE A 138 -8.17 4.79 14.29
C ILE A 138 -8.42 4.01 13.00
N LEU A 139 -7.72 2.88 12.84
CA LEU A 139 -7.92 2.00 11.70
C LEU A 139 -9.27 1.28 11.74
N ILE A 140 -9.62 0.69 12.88
CA ILE A 140 -10.91 -0.01 13.03
C ILE A 140 -12.04 0.96 12.69
N VAL A 141 -12.01 2.17 13.26
CA VAL A 141 -13.00 3.22 12.97
C VAL A 141 -13.03 3.56 11.48
N PHE A 142 -11.86 3.72 10.85
CA PHE A 142 -11.77 4.00 9.42
C PHE A 142 -12.43 2.89 8.59
N PHE A 143 -12.09 1.62 8.81
CA PHE A 143 -12.68 0.52 8.06
C PHE A 143 -14.18 0.34 8.35
N SER A 144 -14.64 0.55 9.57
CA SER A 144 -16.08 0.51 9.90
C SER A 144 -16.89 1.55 9.10
N ILE A 145 -16.30 2.71 8.76
CA ILE A 145 -16.97 3.74 7.95
C ILE A 145 -16.91 3.40 6.45
N PHE A 146 -15.78 2.89 5.95
CA PHE A 146 -15.57 2.68 4.52
C PHE A 146 -16.17 1.38 3.99
N VAL A 147 -16.18 0.30 4.77
CA VAL A 147 -16.70 -1.01 4.34
C VAL A 147 -18.18 -0.93 3.91
N PRO A 148 -19.11 -0.30 4.66
CA PRO A 148 -20.51 -0.19 4.24
C PRO A 148 -20.66 0.61 2.94
N LYS A 149 -19.88 1.70 2.79
CA LYS A 149 -19.90 2.53 1.57
C LYS A 149 -19.43 1.73 0.36
N LEU A 150 -18.35 0.97 0.53
CA LEU A 150 -17.78 0.13 -0.53
C LEU A 150 -18.72 -1.03 -0.89
N TYR A 151 -19.36 -1.66 0.10
CA TYR A 151 -20.33 -2.73 -0.11
C TYR A 151 -21.56 -2.24 -0.89
N ASN A 152 -22.12 -1.09 -0.50
CA ASN A 152 -23.24 -0.49 -1.23
C ASN A 152 -22.85 -0.13 -2.66
N LYS A 153 -21.63 0.37 -2.87
CA LYS A 153 -21.09 0.64 -4.20
C LYS A 153 -20.91 -0.64 -5.03
N ALA A 154 -20.43 -1.71 -4.42
CA ALA A 154 -20.29 -3.02 -5.05
C ALA A 154 -21.64 -3.56 -5.53
N LYS A 155 -22.67 -3.44 -4.69
CA LYS A 155 -24.05 -3.85 -5.03
C LYS A 155 -24.59 -3.04 -6.21
N GLN A 156 -24.43 -1.72 -6.20
CA GLN A 156 -24.84 -0.85 -7.30
C GLN A 156 -24.13 -1.20 -8.62
N ASN A 157 -22.82 -1.38 -8.58
CA ASN A 157 -22.04 -1.75 -9.76
C ASN A 157 -22.48 -3.10 -10.33
N ARG A 158 -22.75 -4.10 -9.47
CA ARG A 158 -23.26 -5.41 -9.88
C ARG A 158 -24.62 -5.29 -10.57
N GLU A 159 -25.53 -4.49 -10.03
CA GLU A 159 -26.85 -4.25 -10.63
C GLU A 159 -26.73 -3.54 -11.98
N GLN A 160 -25.82 -2.56 -12.11
CA GLN A 160 -25.56 -1.86 -13.38
C GLN A 160 -24.90 -2.76 -14.43
N GLU A 161 -23.95 -3.62 -14.05
CA GLU A 161 -23.34 -4.60 -14.96
C GLU A 161 -24.38 -5.60 -15.48
N MET A 162 -25.34 -6.03 -14.65
CA MET A 162 -26.44 -6.91 -15.06
C MET A 162 -27.45 -6.23 -15.99
N LEU A 163 -27.69 -4.93 -15.84
CA LEU A 163 -28.62 -4.16 -16.68
C LEU A 163 -28.03 -3.74 -18.03
N THR A 164 -26.71 -3.50 -18.07
CA THR A 164 -26.00 -3.05 -19.28
C THR A 164 -25.79 -4.20 -20.29
N ASP A 165 -25.81 -5.47 -19.84
CA ASP A 165 -25.71 -6.68 -20.70
C ASP A 165 -26.87 -6.76 -21.76
N ASN A 166 -27.97 -6.00 -21.57
CA ASN A 166 -29.09 -5.92 -22.52
C ASN A 166 -29.03 -4.75 -23.52
N LYS A 167 -28.09 -3.80 -23.37
CA LYS A 167 -28.00 -2.61 -24.23
C LYS A 167 -26.58 -2.35 -24.70
N GLN A 168 -26.28 -2.92 -25.87
CA GLN A 168 -25.28 -2.48 -26.85
C GLN A 168 -23.77 -2.62 -26.53
N LYS A 169 -23.09 -3.36 -27.42
CA LYS A 169 -21.86 -2.87 -28.04
C LYS A 169 -22.23 -1.71 -28.97
N MET A 170 -22.09 -0.48 -28.51
CA MET A 170 -22.05 0.68 -29.40
C MET A 170 -20.61 0.84 -29.88
N ILE A 171 -20.40 0.56 -31.17
CA ILE A 171 -19.20 0.95 -31.91
C ILE A 171 -19.27 2.46 -32.05
N ILE A 172 -18.34 3.18 -31.43
CA ILE A 172 -18.07 4.57 -31.79
C ILE A 172 -16.97 4.50 -32.85
N ASN A 173 -17.39 4.47 -34.12
CA ASN A 173 -16.55 4.91 -35.22
C ASN A 173 -16.74 6.42 -35.32
N GLN A 174 -15.75 7.16 -34.85
CA GLN A 174 -15.64 8.58 -35.14
C GLN A 174 -14.20 8.83 -35.58
N GLU A 175 -13.97 8.73 -36.88
CA GLU A 175 -12.73 9.16 -37.52
C GLU A 175 -12.67 10.69 -37.48
N ILE A 176 -11.99 11.22 -36.46
CA ILE A 176 -11.37 12.53 -36.55
C ILE A 176 -9.87 12.27 -36.50
N THR A 177 -9.27 12.15 -37.68
CA THR A 177 -7.83 11.93 -37.85
C THR A 177 -7.09 13.26 -37.62
N ASN A 178 -6.93 13.63 -36.36
CA ASN A 178 -5.93 14.61 -35.94
C ASN A 178 -4.63 13.84 -35.63
N LEU A 179 -3.50 14.25 -36.20
CA LEU A 179 -2.17 13.68 -35.90
C LEU A 179 -1.90 13.59 -34.37
N ILE A 180 -2.43 14.55 -33.62
CA ILE A 180 -2.34 14.61 -32.16
C ILE A 180 -3.17 13.51 -31.49
N ALA A 181 -4.34 13.17 -32.03
CA ALA A 181 -5.18 12.09 -31.49
C ALA A 181 -4.55 10.71 -31.73
N GLU A 182 -3.89 10.51 -32.88
CA GLU A 182 -3.09 9.30 -33.13
C GLU A 182 -1.90 9.19 -32.17
N GLN A 183 -1.26 10.31 -31.83
CA GLN A 183 -0.19 10.33 -30.84
C GLN A 183 -0.68 9.87 -29.45
N TYR A 184 -1.81 10.40 -28.95
CA TYR A 184 -2.38 9.98 -27.67
C TYR A 184 -2.83 8.51 -27.70
N LYS A 185 -3.40 8.04 -28.81
CA LYS A 185 -3.75 6.63 -28.98
C LYS A 185 -2.53 5.72 -28.91
N CYS A 186 -1.43 6.10 -29.57
CA CYS A 186 -0.19 5.35 -29.51
C CYS A 186 0.39 5.34 -28.09
N GLU A 187 0.35 6.48 -27.39
CA GLU A 187 0.79 6.59 -25.99
C GLU A 187 -0.02 5.68 -25.05
N ASP A 188 -1.34 5.69 -25.14
CA ASP A 188 -2.23 4.85 -24.32
C ASP A 188 -2.01 3.34 -24.56
N GLN A 189 -1.62 2.97 -25.78
CA GLN A 189 -1.32 1.59 -26.16
C GLN A 189 0.05 1.10 -25.66
N GLN A 190 0.97 1.99 -25.28
CA GLN A 190 2.29 1.62 -24.78
C GLN A 190 2.17 0.74 -23.53
N ILE A 191 3.01 -0.28 -23.41
CA ILE A 191 3.06 -1.15 -22.21
C ILE A 191 3.48 -0.33 -20.98
N ILE A 192 4.47 0.54 -21.17
CA ILE A 192 4.92 1.48 -20.15
C ILE A 192 5.09 2.84 -20.82
N PRO A 193 4.30 3.87 -20.44
CA PRO A 193 4.56 5.24 -20.87
C PRO A 193 5.84 5.72 -20.19
N LEU A 194 6.96 5.61 -20.90
CA LEU A 194 8.31 5.74 -20.34
C LEU A 194 8.51 7.08 -19.62
N TYR A 195 7.94 8.17 -20.14
CA TYR A 195 8.07 9.49 -19.52
C TYR A 195 7.32 9.60 -18.18
N LYS A 196 6.08 9.09 -18.09
CA LYS A 196 5.29 9.07 -16.84
C LYS A 196 5.96 8.17 -15.81
N PHE A 197 6.44 7.01 -16.23
CA PHE A 197 7.17 6.08 -15.36
C PHE A 197 8.50 6.66 -14.87
N LEU A 198 9.28 7.30 -15.76
CA LEU A 198 10.53 7.97 -15.38
C LEU A 198 10.27 9.13 -14.40
N LEU A 199 9.20 9.91 -14.61
CA LEU A 199 8.80 10.97 -13.69
C LEU A 199 8.46 10.42 -12.30
N LEU A 200 7.73 9.30 -12.21
CA LEU A 200 7.46 8.61 -10.94
C LEU A 200 8.75 8.15 -10.25
N LEU A 201 9.68 7.57 -11.02
CA LEU A 201 10.96 7.10 -10.50
C LEU A 201 11.81 8.27 -10.00
N ILE A 202 11.85 9.40 -10.71
CA ILE A 202 12.55 10.62 -10.29
C ILE A 202 11.96 11.14 -8.97
N ILE A 203 10.63 11.23 -8.86
CA ILE A 203 9.95 11.67 -7.63
C ILE A 203 10.31 10.73 -6.47
N PHE A 204 10.22 9.41 -6.69
CA PHE A 204 10.61 8.41 -5.70
C PHE A 204 12.05 8.58 -5.23
N MET A 205 13.00 8.72 -6.17
CA MET A 205 14.42 8.87 -5.88
C MET A 205 14.70 10.18 -5.12
N ILE A 206 14.08 11.29 -5.51
CA ILE A 206 14.22 12.58 -4.79
C ILE A 206 13.79 12.41 -3.33
N VAL A 207 12.59 11.86 -3.08
CA VAL A 207 12.08 11.70 -1.71
C VAL A 207 12.94 10.73 -0.91
N GLN A 208 13.34 9.60 -1.52
CA GLN A 208 14.19 8.61 -0.88
C GLN A 208 15.56 9.20 -0.50
N CYS A 209 16.20 9.95 -1.41
CA CYS A 209 17.49 10.60 -1.16
C CYS A 209 17.39 11.63 -0.02
N VAL A 210 16.36 12.47 0.02
CA VAL A 210 16.23 13.46 1.11
C VAL A 210 16.04 12.78 2.46
N LEU A 211 15.30 11.67 2.53
CA LEU A 211 15.16 10.91 3.78
C LEU A 211 16.42 10.17 4.19
N MET A 212 17.21 9.69 3.22
CA MET A 212 18.54 9.13 3.48
C MET A 212 19.49 10.17 4.07
N ILE A 213 19.44 11.40 3.55
CA ILE A 213 20.20 12.54 4.06
C ILE A 213 19.81 12.85 5.51
N ARG A 214 18.52 12.79 5.84
CA ARG A 214 18.00 13.06 7.19
C ARG A 214 18.47 12.04 8.23
N GLY A 215 18.52 10.75 7.88
CA GLY A 215 18.88 9.65 8.79
C GLY A 215 17.80 9.29 9.82
N GLY A 216 18.16 8.44 10.80
CA GLY A 216 17.24 7.84 11.79
C GLY A 216 17.79 7.75 13.21
N LYS A 217 17.07 7.08 14.13
CA LYS A 217 17.43 6.98 15.56
C LYS A 217 18.71 6.16 15.82
N LYS A 218 18.87 5.00 15.16
CA LYS A 218 19.95 4.03 15.49
C LYS A 218 21.17 4.11 14.56
N GLN A 219 21.03 4.65 13.35
CA GLN A 219 22.15 4.84 12.43
C GLN A 219 22.37 6.33 12.14
N GLN A 220 23.64 6.73 12.09
CA GLN A 220 24.04 8.10 11.79
C GLN A 220 23.66 8.46 10.35
N SER A 221 23.12 9.66 10.19
CA SER A 221 22.80 10.23 8.88
C SER A 221 24.08 10.38 8.05
N PHE A 222 23.97 10.27 6.72
CA PHE A 222 25.14 10.39 5.83
C PHE A 222 25.87 11.74 5.98
N ILE A 223 25.13 12.79 6.35
CA ILE A 223 25.63 14.16 6.59
C ILE A 223 25.87 14.44 8.09
N GLY A 224 25.66 13.47 8.98
CA GLY A 224 25.84 13.62 10.42
C GLY A 224 24.78 14.50 11.10
N ILE A 225 23.60 14.66 10.50
CA ILE A 225 22.48 15.37 11.12
C ILE A 225 22.05 14.61 12.38
N GLN A 226 22.15 15.25 13.53
CA GLN A 226 21.70 14.63 14.78
C GLN A 226 20.18 14.48 14.77
N TYR A 227 19.72 13.30 15.19
CA TYR A 227 18.31 13.00 15.35
C TYR A 227 17.68 14.01 16.34
N CYS A 228 16.51 14.56 15.98
CA CYS A 228 15.82 15.63 16.72
C CYS A 228 16.50 17.02 16.78
N SER A 229 17.51 17.29 15.95
CA SER A 229 18.06 18.65 15.81
C SER A 229 17.12 19.60 15.04
N ASP A 230 17.34 20.91 15.14
CA ASP A 230 16.61 21.90 14.33
C ASP A 230 16.76 21.63 12.82
N VAL A 231 17.94 21.17 12.40
CA VAL A 231 18.25 20.79 11.01
C VAL A 231 17.40 19.59 10.56
N TYR A 232 17.11 18.64 11.45
CA TYR A 232 16.22 17.51 11.17
C TYR A 232 14.78 17.98 10.85
N TRP A 233 14.27 18.96 11.59
CA TRP A 233 12.93 19.51 11.35
C TRP A 233 12.88 20.40 10.11
N ILE A 234 13.91 21.21 9.86
CA ILE A 234 14.02 22.02 8.64
C ILE A 234 14.06 21.13 7.39
N THR A 235 14.89 20.08 7.39
CA THR A 235 14.95 19.13 6.27
C THR A 235 13.62 18.40 6.07
N THR A 236 12.94 18.03 7.15
CA THR A 236 11.59 17.44 7.07
C THR A 236 10.57 18.42 6.48
N GLY A 237 10.58 19.70 6.91
CA GLY A 237 9.72 20.74 6.36
C GLY A 237 9.99 21.02 4.87
N MET A 238 11.26 20.98 4.45
CA MET A 238 11.64 21.14 3.05
C MET A 238 11.05 20.05 2.15
N ILE A 239 10.99 18.79 2.62
CA ILE A 239 10.33 17.70 1.88
C ILE A 239 8.86 18.04 1.59
N ILE A 240 8.15 18.61 2.56
CA ILE A 240 6.74 19.00 2.41
C ILE A 240 6.60 20.03 1.30
N VAL A 241 7.44 21.07 1.32
CA VAL A 241 7.43 22.13 0.30
C VAL A 241 7.69 21.54 -1.09
N VAL A 242 8.72 20.70 -1.23
CA VAL A 242 9.05 20.04 -2.50
C VAL A 242 7.88 19.19 -3.02
N LEU A 243 7.21 18.44 -2.15
CA LEU A 243 6.08 17.59 -2.54
C LEU A 243 4.83 18.38 -2.92
N LEU A 244 4.58 19.52 -2.28
CA LEU A 244 3.53 20.45 -2.68
C LEU A 244 3.81 21.09 -4.04
N LEU A 245 5.07 21.49 -4.29
CA LEU A 245 5.49 22.02 -5.59
C LEU A 245 5.35 20.98 -6.71
N ILE A 246 5.77 19.73 -6.46
CA ILE A 246 5.58 18.61 -7.38
C ILE A 246 4.09 18.37 -7.64
N SER A 247 3.27 18.34 -6.59
CA SER A 247 1.81 18.14 -6.72
C SER A 247 1.14 19.24 -7.55
N TYR A 248 1.56 20.49 -7.37
CA TYR A 248 1.10 21.62 -8.18
C TYR A 248 1.51 21.48 -9.64
N GLY A 249 2.77 21.10 -9.91
CA GLY A 249 3.26 20.83 -11.25
C GLY A 249 2.49 19.70 -11.95
N ILE A 250 2.19 18.61 -11.23
CA ILE A 250 1.40 17.48 -11.74
C ILE A 250 -0.03 17.91 -12.05
N LYS A 251 -0.67 18.70 -11.18
CA LYS A 251 -2.00 19.26 -11.44
C LYS A 251 -2.03 20.08 -12.73
N TYR A 252 -1.04 20.94 -12.92
CA TYR A 252 -0.93 21.78 -14.11
C TYR A 252 -0.70 20.93 -15.38
N HIS A 253 0.22 19.96 -15.30
CA HIS A 253 0.55 19.07 -16.42
C HIS A 253 -0.65 18.22 -16.85
N LEU A 254 -1.28 17.50 -15.91
CA LEU A 254 -2.44 16.66 -16.19
C LEU A 254 -3.66 17.48 -16.63
N GLY A 255 -3.88 18.65 -16.03
CA GLY A 255 -4.97 19.54 -16.43
C GLY A 255 -4.84 20.01 -17.88
N ARG A 256 -3.60 20.27 -18.35
CA ARG A 256 -3.33 20.62 -19.75
C ARG A 256 -3.54 19.43 -20.69
N GLU A 257 -3.11 18.22 -20.30
CA GLU A 257 -3.37 16.99 -21.07
C GLU A 257 -4.88 16.72 -21.20
N THR A 258 -5.64 16.77 -20.10
CA THR A 258 -7.11 16.61 -20.12
C THR A 258 -7.77 17.63 -21.04
N LYS A 259 -7.36 18.91 -20.96
CA LYS A 259 -7.92 19.96 -21.83
C LYS A 259 -7.69 19.66 -23.31
N THR A 260 -6.49 19.21 -23.65
CA THR A 260 -6.13 18.84 -25.02
C THR A 260 -6.95 17.63 -25.49
N LYS A 261 -7.11 16.60 -24.65
CA LYS A 261 -7.93 15.41 -24.95
C LYS A 261 -9.40 15.78 -25.23
N ILE A 262 -9.94 16.77 -24.52
CA ILE A 262 -11.31 17.28 -24.73
C ILE A 262 -11.40 18.06 -26.05
N GLU A 263 -10.46 18.98 -26.31
CA GLU A 263 -10.46 19.82 -27.52
C GLU A 263 -10.37 18.99 -28.82
N ILE A 264 -9.64 17.86 -28.80
CA ILE A 264 -9.49 16.97 -29.96
C ILE A 264 -10.58 15.89 -30.05
N GLY A 265 -11.51 15.81 -29.09
CA GLY A 265 -12.58 14.80 -29.06
C GLY A 265 -12.12 13.37 -28.72
N TYR A 266 -10.94 13.18 -28.15
CA TYR A 266 -10.42 11.87 -27.73
C TYR A 266 -10.86 11.47 -26.31
N PHE A 267 -11.33 12.44 -25.52
CA PHE A 267 -11.72 12.23 -24.12
C PHE A 267 -12.93 11.30 -23.97
N ASN A 268 -12.77 10.21 -23.20
CA ASN A 268 -13.85 9.27 -22.90
C ASN A 268 -14.20 9.27 -21.41
N GLU A 269 -15.37 9.79 -21.04
CA GLU A 269 -15.82 9.90 -19.64
C GLU A 269 -15.86 8.58 -18.85
N LYS A 270 -15.97 7.42 -19.52
CA LYS A 270 -15.98 6.10 -18.84
C LYS A 270 -14.58 5.58 -18.50
N VAL A 271 -13.55 6.17 -19.09
CA VAL A 271 -12.19 5.62 -19.15
C VAL A 271 -11.17 6.64 -18.65
N ASP A 272 -11.37 7.91 -18.97
CA ASP A 272 -10.49 9.03 -18.67
C ASP A 272 -11.02 9.88 -17.52
N PHE A 273 -10.11 10.52 -16.81
CA PHE A 273 -10.42 11.32 -15.64
C PHE A 273 -10.31 12.81 -15.94
N ASN A 274 -11.28 13.58 -15.43
CA ASN A 274 -11.27 15.02 -15.57
C ASN A 274 -10.39 15.68 -14.49
N PHE A 275 -9.11 15.85 -14.77
CA PHE A 275 -8.17 16.50 -13.84
C PHE A 275 -8.28 18.03 -13.81
N ILE A 276 -9.07 18.64 -14.70
CA ILE A 276 -9.41 20.07 -14.61
C ILE A 276 -10.32 20.30 -13.40
N GLU A 277 -11.19 19.34 -13.09
CA GLU A 277 -12.04 19.40 -11.91
C GLU A 277 -11.18 19.28 -10.63
N SER A 278 -11.05 20.40 -9.91
CA SER A 278 -10.24 20.44 -8.69
C SER A 278 -10.76 19.50 -7.60
N ARG A 279 -12.06 19.18 -7.59
CA ARG A 279 -12.65 18.26 -6.60
C ARG A 279 -12.12 16.84 -6.75
N PHE A 280 -12.14 16.29 -7.97
CA PHE A 280 -11.64 14.94 -8.23
C PHE A 280 -10.15 14.85 -7.90
N PHE A 281 -9.36 15.80 -8.40
CA PHE A 281 -7.92 15.87 -8.10
C PHE A 281 -7.65 15.90 -6.58
N MET A 282 -8.36 16.75 -5.84
CA MET A 282 -8.21 16.85 -4.39
C MET A 282 -8.60 15.56 -3.66
N ILE A 283 -9.65 14.86 -4.09
CA ILE A 283 -10.03 13.58 -3.49
C ILE A 283 -8.93 12.53 -3.71
N VAL A 284 -8.36 12.45 -4.91
CA VAL A 284 -7.25 11.52 -5.20
C VAL A 284 -6.01 11.91 -4.39
N TRP A 285 -5.65 13.19 -4.36
CA TRP A 285 -4.52 13.70 -3.58
C TRP A 285 -4.65 13.42 -2.08
N ILE A 286 -5.83 13.68 -1.50
CA ILE A 286 -6.12 13.39 -0.09
C ILE A 286 -6.11 11.88 0.18
N SER A 287 -6.61 11.06 -0.76
CA SER A 287 -6.59 9.60 -0.59
C SER A 287 -5.17 9.03 -0.57
N GLY A 288 -4.27 9.55 -1.41
CA GLY A 288 -2.85 9.22 -1.38
C GLY A 288 -2.22 9.62 -0.04
N PHE A 289 -2.45 10.85 0.42
CA PHE A 289 -1.90 11.34 1.69
C PHE A 289 -2.41 10.56 2.91
N LEU A 290 -3.73 10.37 3.06
CA LEU A 290 -4.32 9.59 4.14
C LEU A 290 -3.91 8.11 4.07
N GLY A 291 -3.87 7.56 2.84
CA GLY A 291 -3.34 6.23 2.58
C GLY A 291 -1.91 6.09 3.07
N GLY A 292 -1.05 7.04 2.74
CA GLY A 292 0.32 7.11 3.23
C GLY A 292 0.41 7.13 4.75
N ILE A 293 -0.34 8.05 5.40
CA ILE A 293 -0.35 8.17 6.87
C ILE A 293 -0.68 6.84 7.52
N MET A 294 -1.79 6.23 7.12
CA MET A 294 -2.22 4.94 7.66
C MET A 294 -1.22 3.84 7.30
N GLY A 295 -0.69 3.85 6.08
CA GLY A 295 0.35 2.93 5.64
C GLY A 295 1.60 2.97 6.52
N GLY A 296 2.10 4.16 6.87
CA GLY A 296 3.25 4.33 7.77
C GLY A 296 2.93 4.08 9.25
N MET A 297 1.73 4.46 9.71
CA MET A 297 1.31 4.29 11.11
C MET A 297 1.12 2.83 11.51
N THR A 298 0.48 2.03 10.65
CA THR A 298 -0.03 0.71 11.04
C THR A 298 0.43 -0.41 10.12
N GLY A 299 1.18 -0.10 9.07
CA GLY A 299 1.67 -1.12 8.13
C GLY A 299 0.62 -1.66 7.17
N VAL A 300 -0.60 -1.08 7.15
CA VAL A 300 -1.79 -1.55 6.39
C VAL A 300 -1.66 -1.41 4.89
N GLY A 301 -0.61 -0.73 4.44
CA GLY A 301 -0.41 -0.40 3.04
C GLY A 301 -1.43 0.62 2.55
N ALA A 302 -0.94 1.78 2.10
CA ALA A 302 -1.75 2.89 1.60
C ALA A 302 -2.83 2.50 0.57
N GLY A 303 -2.54 1.45 -0.22
CA GLY A 303 -3.46 0.95 -1.25
C GLY A 303 -4.84 0.54 -0.73
N ALA A 304 -5.03 0.17 0.54
CA ALA A 304 -6.38 -0.15 1.03
C ALA A 304 -7.32 1.07 0.99
N ILE A 305 -6.77 2.21 1.38
CA ILE A 305 -7.47 3.49 1.39
C ILE A 305 -7.61 4.03 -0.02
N ILE A 306 -6.52 4.01 -0.79
CA ILE A 306 -6.48 4.48 -2.17
C ILE A 306 -7.49 3.69 -3.03
N VAL A 307 -7.43 2.35 -3.03
CA VAL A 307 -8.33 1.50 -3.82
C VAL A 307 -9.79 1.74 -3.43
N SER A 308 -10.08 1.80 -2.13
CA SER A 308 -11.45 2.04 -1.64
C SER A 308 -11.99 3.40 -2.13
N ILE A 309 -11.19 4.46 -2.04
CA ILE A 309 -11.60 5.80 -2.48
C ILE A 309 -11.75 5.87 -4.00
N LEU A 310 -10.84 5.27 -4.77
CA LEU A 310 -10.93 5.23 -6.23
C LEU A 310 -12.23 4.53 -6.68
N ILE A 311 -12.58 3.39 -6.08
CA ILE A 311 -13.85 2.70 -6.38
C ILE A 311 -15.06 3.57 -6.04
N LEU A 312 -15.01 4.33 -4.92
CA LEU A 312 -16.07 5.27 -4.56
C LEU A 312 -16.18 6.45 -5.54
N GLN A 313 -15.10 6.81 -6.23
CA GLN A 313 -15.08 7.81 -7.31
C GLN A 313 -15.43 7.23 -8.70
N ASN A 314 -16.02 6.04 -8.76
CA ASN A 314 -16.41 5.36 -10.02
C ASN A 314 -15.24 4.91 -10.90
N VAL A 315 -14.02 4.85 -10.37
CA VAL A 315 -12.91 4.21 -11.08
C VAL A 315 -13.22 2.72 -11.20
N ASN A 316 -12.96 2.14 -12.38
CA ASN A 316 -13.13 0.70 -12.58
C ASN A 316 -12.30 -0.08 -11.55
N SER A 317 -12.92 -1.05 -10.87
CA SER A 317 -12.28 -1.77 -9.76
C SER A 317 -11.00 -2.51 -10.15
N ARG A 318 -10.90 -3.01 -11.39
CA ARG A 318 -9.68 -3.64 -11.89
C ARG A 318 -8.55 -2.62 -12.03
N VAL A 319 -8.85 -1.44 -12.55
CA VAL A 319 -7.90 -0.32 -12.69
C VAL A 319 -7.49 0.22 -11.31
N ALA A 320 -8.45 0.41 -10.42
CA ALA A 320 -8.19 0.86 -9.05
C ALA A 320 -7.28 -0.14 -8.31
N SER A 321 -7.57 -1.43 -8.39
CA SER A 321 -6.75 -2.50 -7.80
C SER A 321 -5.33 -2.52 -8.37
N ALA A 322 -5.20 -2.52 -9.70
CA ALA A 322 -3.90 -2.56 -10.36
C ALA A 322 -3.05 -1.32 -10.06
N THR A 323 -3.66 -0.13 -10.13
CA THR A 323 -3.03 1.15 -9.79
C THR A 323 -2.63 1.17 -8.30
N GLY A 324 -3.48 0.69 -7.41
CA GLY A 324 -3.19 0.57 -5.97
C GLY A 324 -2.05 -0.41 -5.66
N GLY A 325 -1.98 -1.54 -6.37
CA GLY A 325 -0.87 -2.50 -6.28
C GLY A 325 0.45 -1.92 -6.79
N PHE A 326 0.42 -1.18 -7.90
CA PHE A 326 1.57 -0.45 -8.42
C PHE A 326 2.08 0.61 -7.45
N GLN A 327 1.18 1.40 -6.84
CA GLN A 327 1.55 2.34 -5.77
C GLN A 327 2.20 1.63 -4.58
N LYS A 328 1.66 0.47 -4.20
CA LYS A 328 2.20 -0.34 -3.11
C LYS A 328 3.61 -0.83 -3.36
N LEU A 329 3.98 -1.16 -4.60
CA LEU A 329 5.35 -1.53 -4.94
C LEU A 329 6.34 -0.46 -4.49
N PHE A 330 6.09 0.81 -4.83
CA PHE A 330 6.97 1.90 -4.45
C PHE A 330 6.93 2.21 -2.95
N ILE A 331 5.75 2.24 -2.33
CA ILE A 331 5.62 2.57 -0.91
C ILE A 331 6.28 1.49 -0.03
N SER A 332 6.12 0.22 -0.37
CA SER A 332 6.74 -0.89 0.38
C SER A 332 8.25 -0.96 0.17
N LEU A 333 8.74 -0.67 -1.05
CA LEU A 333 10.17 -0.52 -1.31
C LEU A 333 10.77 0.63 -0.50
N PHE A 334 10.13 1.80 -0.54
CA PHE A 334 10.49 2.98 0.22
C PHE A 334 10.63 2.67 1.72
N THR A 335 9.60 2.08 2.32
CA THR A 335 9.60 1.79 3.75
C THR A 335 10.61 0.69 4.10
N THR A 336 10.82 -0.30 3.23
CA THR A 336 11.84 -1.34 3.43
C THR A 336 13.25 -0.72 3.46
N ILE A 337 13.57 0.15 2.50
CA ILE A 337 14.86 0.85 2.46
C ILE A 337 15.03 1.72 3.71
N LEU A 338 13.99 2.48 4.08
CA LEU A 338 14.01 3.34 5.26
C LEU A 338 14.25 2.53 6.56
N SER A 339 13.61 1.37 6.69
CA SER A 339 13.70 0.53 7.88
C SER A 339 15.07 -0.17 8.00
N TYR A 340 15.63 -0.58 6.87
CA TYR A 340 17.02 -1.05 6.81
C TYR A 340 18.01 0.04 7.22
N GLN A 341 17.81 1.27 6.76
CA GLN A 341 18.63 2.43 7.13
C GLN A 341 18.49 2.83 8.60
N GLN A 342 17.31 2.62 9.19
CA GLN A 342 17.12 2.83 10.62
C GLN A 342 17.79 1.73 11.46
N GLY A 343 18.32 0.67 10.85
CA GLY A 343 18.93 -0.46 11.55
C GLY A 343 17.92 -1.35 12.27
N ASP A 344 16.65 -1.32 11.86
CA ASP A 344 15.59 -2.13 12.45
C ASP A 344 15.39 -3.48 11.74
N LEU A 345 15.95 -3.62 10.53
CA LEU A 345 15.91 -4.85 9.72
C LEU A 345 17.31 -5.31 9.33
N ASP A 346 17.55 -6.61 9.50
CA ASP A 346 18.76 -7.27 9.04
C ASP A 346 18.65 -7.76 7.59
N LYS A 347 19.79 -7.87 6.90
CA LYS A 347 19.83 -8.32 5.50
C LYS A 347 19.21 -9.71 5.30
N ASN A 348 19.42 -10.63 6.24
CA ASN A 348 18.90 -11.99 6.16
C ASN A 348 17.38 -12.02 6.33
N GLU A 349 16.84 -11.21 7.24
CA GLU A 349 15.40 -11.03 7.43
C GLU A 349 14.76 -10.48 6.15
N ILE A 350 15.36 -9.44 5.56
CA ILE A 350 14.88 -8.84 4.31
C ILE A 350 14.85 -9.88 3.20
N LEU A 351 15.93 -10.62 2.99
CA LEU A 351 16.01 -11.62 1.92
C LEU A 351 14.93 -12.71 2.10
N PHE A 352 14.76 -13.23 3.31
CA PHE A 352 13.79 -14.28 3.60
C PHE A 352 12.35 -13.82 3.34
N PHE A 353 11.94 -12.71 3.93
CA PHE A 353 10.58 -12.18 3.78
C PHE A 353 10.31 -11.68 2.35
N PHE A 354 11.32 -11.18 1.65
CA PHE A 354 11.19 -10.80 0.25
C PHE A 354 10.91 -12.02 -0.64
N ILE A 355 11.66 -13.11 -0.45
CA ILE A 355 11.45 -14.37 -1.19
C ILE A 355 10.06 -14.94 -0.89
N LEU A 356 9.63 -14.96 0.37
CA LEU A 356 8.27 -15.37 0.74
C LEU A 356 7.20 -14.52 0.03
N GLY A 357 7.44 -13.21 -0.05
CA GLY A 357 6.58 -12.28 -0.80
C GLY A 357 6.50 -12.61 -2.29
N LEU A 358 7.63 -12.90 -2.94
CA LEU A 358 7.68 -13.32 -4.34
C LEU A 358 6.86 -14.60 -4.56
N PHE A 359 7.02 -15.61 -3.71
CA PHE A 359 6.24 -16.85 -3.78
C PHE A 359 4.74 -16.61 -3.65
N SER A 360 4.32 -15.73 -2.76
CA SER A 360 2.92 -15.35 -2.61
C SER A 360 2.33 -14.74 -3.89
N GLY A 361 3.07 -13.86 -4.56
CA GLY A 361 2.63 -13.29 -5.84
C GLY A 361 2.52 -14.34 -6.94
N LEU A 362 3.52 -15.22 -7.06
CA LEU A 362 3.59 -16.23 -8.12
C LEU A 362 2.55 -17.34 -7.93
N LEU A 363 2.41 -17.88 -6.72
CA LEU A 363 1.59 -19.07 -6.47
C LEU A 363 0.11 -18.76 -6.30
N ILE A 364 -0.24 -17.55 -5.85
CA ILE A 364 -1.61 -17.22 -5.46
C ILE A 364 -2.17 -16.07 -6.31
N ALA A 365 -1.48 -14.93 -6.38
CA ALA A 365 -1.99 -13.78 -7.13
C ALA A 365 -2.05 -14.07 -8.64
N GLY A 366 -1.00 -14.67 -9.21
CA GLY A 366 -0.93 -15.01 -10.64
C GLY A 366 -2.10 -15.88 -11.13
N PRO A 367 -2.33 -17.08 -10.54
CA PRO A 367 -3.47 -17.92 -10.91
C PRO A 367 -4.82 -17.22 -10.73
N MET A 368 -4.95 -16.36 -9.71
CA MET A 368 -6.19 -15.63 -9.46
C MET A 368 -6.45 -14.56 -10.53
N TYR A 369 -5.43 -13.86 -11.02
CA TYR A 369 -5.58 -12.94 -12.15
C TYR A 369 -5.94 -13.68 -13.44
N TYR A 370 -5.31 -14.83 -13.69
CA TYR A 370 -5.67 -15.68 -14.82
C TYR A 370 -7.15 -16.13 -14.75
N TYR A 371 -7.63 -16.49 -13.56
CA TYR A 371 -9.05 -16.81 -13.35
C TYR A 371 -9.99 -15.62 -13.63
N LEU A 372 -9.60 -14.40 -13.23
CA LEU A 372 -10.36 -13.17 -13.48
C LEU A 372 -10.37 -12.78 -14.96
N GLU A 373 -9.29 -13.05 -15.70
CA GLU A 373 -9.22 -12.83 -17.14
C GLU A 373 -10.14 -13.79 -17.90
N LEU A 374 -10.20 -15.06 -17.49
CA LEU A 374 -11.12 -16.05 -18.05
C LEU A 374 -12.59 -15.74 -17.74
N ASN A 375 -12.86 -15.05 -16.63
CA ASN A 375 -14.21 -14.73 -16.17
C ASN A 375 -14.42 -13.20 -16.04
N PRO A 376 -14.40 -12.45 -17.16
CA PRO A 376 -14.45 -10.98 -17.13
C PRO A 376 -15.77 -10.43 -16.58
N LYS A 377 -16.82 -11.26 -16.50
CA LYS A 377 -18.11 -10.95 -15.86
C LYS A 377 -18.04 -10.88 -14.32
N GLN A 378 -16.91 -11.26 -13.72
CA GLN A 378 -16.73 -11.30 -12.27
C GLN A 378 -15.90 -10.12 -11.73
N ASN A 379 -15.96 -8.94 -12.35
CA ASN A 379 -15.27 -7.74 -11.86
C ASN A 379 -15.63 -7.39 -10.41
N TYR A 380 -16.89 -7.63 -10.04
CA TYR A 380 -17.38 -7.44 -8.68
C TYR A 380 -16.60 -8.28 -7.64
N LEU A 381 -15.99 -9.41 -8.04
CA LEU A 381 -15.21 -10.28 -7.16
C LEU A 381 -14.04 -9.52 -6.54
N VAL A 382 -13.36 -8.66 -7.30
CA VAL A 382 -12.27 -7.82 -6.78
C VAL A 382 -12.79 -6.92 -5.65
N ILE A 383 -13.98 -6.33 -5.80
CA ILE A 383 -14.57 -5.48 -4.76
C ILE A 383 -14.96 -6.30 -3.52
N TYR A 384 -15.50 -7.51 -3.69
CA TYR A 384 -15.79 -8.39 -2.55
C TYR A 384 -14.51 -8.83 -1.83
N LEU A 385 -13.44 -9.17 -2.55
CA LEU A 385 -12.13 -9.45 -1.93
C LEU A 385 -11.68 -8.25 -1.11
N VAL A 386 -11.79 -7.03 -1.65
CA VAL A 386 -11.47 -5.81 -0.91
C VAL A 386 -12.29 -5.74 0.39
N CYS A 387 -13.62 -5.85 0.31
CA CYS A 387 -14.48 -5.81 1.50
C CYS A 387 -14.14 -6.89 2.52
N ILE A 388 -13.94 -8.14 2.09
CA ILE A 388 -13.63 -9.28 2.96
C ILE A 388 -12.33 -9.02 3.71
N PHE A 389 -11.26 -8.62 3.02
CA PHE A 389 -9.99 -8.37 3.67
C PHE A 389 -10.03 -7.15 4.59
N LEU A 390 -10.75 -6.08 4.24
CA LEU A 390 -10.94 -4.95 5.16
C LEU A 390 -11.64 -5.37 6.46
N ILE A 391 -12.64 -6.24 6.36
CA ILE A 391 -13.33 -6.81 7.54
C ILE A 391 -12.36 -7.69 8.34
N ILE A 392 -11.61 -8.57 7.68
CA ILE A 392 -10.61 -9.41 8.33
C ILE A 392 -9.57 -8.54 9.04
N SER A 393 -9.05 -7.48 8.43
CA SER A 393 -8.08 -6.57 9.05
C SER A 393 -8.67 -5.87 10.29
N ALA A 394 -9.94 -5.46 10.25
CA ALA A 394 -10.61 -4.84 11.40
C ALA A 394 -10.81 -5.83 12.55
N ILE A 395 -11.29 -7.05 12.26
CA ILE A 395 -11.47 -8.12 13.26
C ILE A 395 -10.12 -8.52 13.85
N SER A 396 -9.12 -8.67 13.00
CA SER A 396 -7.73 -8.97 13.35
C SER A 396 -7.14 -7.95 14.33
N GLY A 397 -7.32 -6.65 14.04
CA GLY A 397 -6.93 -5.58 14.96
C GLY A 397 -7.68 -5.61 16.28
N ALA A 398 -8.99 -5.89 16.27
CA ALA A 398 -9.80 -6.00 17.48
C ALA A 398 -9.38 -7.19 18.36
N ILE A 399 -9.10 -8.35 17.75
CA ILE A 399 -8.58 -9.53 18.45
C ILE A 399 -7.22 -9.24 19.09
N TYR A 400 -6.35 -8.54 18.37
CA TYR A 400 -5.04 -8.15 18.90
C TYR A 400 -5.18 -7.24 20.13
N LEU A 401 -6.03 -6.21 20.06
CA LEU A 401 -6.33 -5.36 21.21
C LEU A 401 -6.90 -6.16 22.38
N LEU A 402 -7.87 -7.05 22.13
CA LEU A 402 -8.45 -7.88 23.18
C LEU A 402 -7.40 -8.78 23.85
N LYS A 403 -6.49 -9.39 23.07
CA LYS A 403 -5.42 -10.23 23.63
C LYS A 403 -4.49 -9.42 24.52
N GLU A 404 -4.03 -8.27 24.06
CA GLU A 404 -3.08 -7.44 24.83
C GLU A 404 -3.72 -6.83 26.08
N ILE A 405 -4.99 -6.40 25.99
CA ILE A 405 -5.70 -5.78 27.12
C ILE A 405 -6.12 -6.84 28.15
N VAL A 406 -6.79 -7.90 27.69
CA VAL A 406 -7.51 -8.84 28.58
C VAL A 406 -6.65 -10.02 28.98
N ILE A 407 -5.85 -10.57 28.06
CA ILE A 407 -5.13 -11.84 28.30
C ILE A 407 -3.74 -11.56 28.88
N MET A 408 -3.05 -10.55 28.36
CA MET A 408 -1.68 -10.25 28.79
C MET A 408 -1.59 -9.19 29.89
N ASP A 409 -2.71 -8.53 30.24
CA ASP A 409 -2.79 -7.39 31.18
C ASP A 409 -1.73 -6.29 30.90
N ARG A 410 -1.39 -6.11 29.61
CA ARG A 410 -0.35 -5.18 29.15
C ARG A 410 -0.92 -3.78 28.85
N TRP A 411 -1.98 -3.38 29.55
CA TRP A 411 -2.63 -2.07 29.42
C TRP A 411 -1.63 -0.92 29.53
N ASN A 412 -0.76 -0.98 30.54
CA ASN A 412 0.25 0.05 30.78
C ASN A 412 1.30 0.13 29.66
N LYS A 413 1.63 -1.00 29.01
CA LYS A 413 2.58 -1.04 27.90
C LYS A 413 1.97 -0.47 26.61
N MET A 414 0.68 -0.68 26.37
CA MET A 414 -0.01 -0.15 25.19
C MET A 414 -0.34 1.34 25.25
N ILE A 415 -0.31 1.94 26.44
CA ILE A 415 -0.59 3.37 26.66
C ILE A 415 0.69 4.18 26.85
N GLN A 416 1.82 3.51 27.09
CA GLN A 416 3.12 4.17 27.17
C GLN A 416 3.38 4.94 25.88
N THR A 417 3.53 6.25 26.04
CA THR A 417 3.99 7.13 24.96
C THR A 417 5.50 6.96 24.85
N HIS A 418 5.99 6.83 23.62
CA HIS A 418 7.41 6.83 23.36
C HIS A 418 7.86 8.27 23.15
N THR A 419 8.95 8.66 23.80
CA THR A 419 9.55 9.97 23.54
C THR A 419 10.16 9.93 22.14
N PHE A 420 9.67 10.80 21.26
CA PHE A 420 10.15 10.85 19.90
C PHE A 420 11.63 11.20 19.90
N CYS A 421 12.01 12.22 20.65
CA CYS A 421 13.36 12.56 21.08
C CYS A 421 13.53 12.04 22.52
#